data_AF-A0A1Z3LTF0-F1
#
_entry.id   AF-A0A1Z3LTF0-F1
#
_cell.length_a   1.000
_cell.length_b   1.000
_cell.length_c   1.000
_cell.angle_alpha   90.00
_cell.angle_beta   90.00
_cell.angle_gamma   90.00
#
_symmetry.space_group_name_H-M   'P 1'
#
loop_
_entity.id
_entity.type
_entity.pdbx_description
1 polymer ?
#
loop_
_entity_poly.entity_id
_entity_poly.type
_entity_poly.pdbx_seq_one_letter_code
_entity_poly.pdbx_strand_id
1 'polypeptide(L)'
;MTMLDGERALSTVRDLIARSASAKLAVAFWGKGAVKRLGLDREGLNLTVICNLESGACNPAEIRSLLALGPSVKVFSDPQLHAKVYWTPDAAVVGSSNASTNGLAVETEGEAGWAEANVLVTDARTVADIEEWFKNRNDAALPVTEEAIRRIEEVWKLRRRSAPPGVRVPEDLIEAWKSVPEHPAWQAVRICIWTKDIDQTAMEVAETAARDGMVPEDWDAYQGWTARLRDGDWLIDLDLSGAKASSSGLFFTGEPKHEIGDLTFVRKVSRAQLPGWPPLTLSKTSAQMLTLAGQRLLDRFGDGEGAVVPLSEALRFLCANDQAVETATVDVDRFRATLLNTYDEASALGYRPTNFRTMVLRDAVDAARRLLDAPRQPPGLGRLAELGRLDLSVEDISLRPEWRSLFTDRQLETAARRLGRRP
;
A
#
# COMPACT_ATOMS: atom_id res chain seq x y z
N MET A 1 -31.60 -6.90 -28.48
CA MET A 1 -30.70 -6.25 -27.52
C MET A 1 -30.70 -4.76 -27.79
N THR A 2 -30.64 -3.91 -26.76
CA THR A 2 -30.71 -2.44 -26.89
C THR A 2 -29.64 -1.79 -26.02
N MET A 3 -28.85 -0.87 -26.57
CA MET A 3 -27.84 -0.11 -25.80
C MET A 3 -28.52 0.93 -24.89
N LEU A 4 -28.05 1.04 -23.66
CA LEU A 4 -28.55 1.97 -22.65
C LEU A 4 -27.37 2.74 -22.03
N ASP A 5 -27.54 4.04 -21.86
CA ASP A 5 -26.71 4.88 -20.99
C ASP A 5 -27.10 4.67 -19.50
N GLY A 6 -26.47 5.41 -18.58
CA GLY A 6 -26.72 5.27 -17.14
C GLY A 6 -28.15 5.59 -16.71
N GLU A 7 -28.77 6.64 -17.26
CA GLU A 7 -30.13 7.07 -16.90
C GLU A 7 -31.18 6.09 -17.43
N ARG A 8 -31.04 5.69 -18.70
CA ARG A 8 -31.91 4.68 -19.32
C ARG A 8 -31.74 3.31 -18.69
N ALA A 9 -30.54 2.96 -18.23
CA ALA A 9 -30.32 1.73 -17.49
C ALA A 9 -31.11 1.71 -16.19
N LEU A 10 -31.07 2.79 -15.39
CA LEU A 10 -31.83 2.84 -14.13
C LEU A 10 -33.33 2.69 -14.36
N SER A 11 -33.91 3.50 -15.27
CA SER A 11 -35.34 3.44 -15.56
C SER A 11 -35.77 2.08 -16.10
N THR A 12 -34.97 1.49 -17.02
CA THR A 12 -35.23 0.14 -17.55
C THR A 12 -35.17 -0.92 -16.46
N VAL A 13 -34.15 -0.90 -15.59
CA VAL A 13 -34.02 -1.88 -14.50
C VAL A 13 -35.20 -1.76 -13.53
N ARG A 14 -35.62 -0.54 -13.16
CA ARG A 14 -36.81 -0.32 -12.32
C ARG A 14 -38.06 -0.92 -12.96
N ASP A 15 -38.26 -0.69 -14.26
CA ASP A 15 -39.42 -1.21 -14.97
C ASP A 15 -39.42 -2.74 -15.06
N LEU A 16 -38.26 -3.35 -15.31
CA LEU A 16 -38.10 -4.81 -15.31
C LEU A 16 -38.47 -5.41 -13.95
N ILE A 17 -37.91 -4.84 -12.88
CA ILE A 17 -38.15 -5.32 -11.51
C ILE A 17 -39.62 -5.12 -11.13
N ALA A 18 -40.23 -3.99 -11.49
CA ALA A 18 -41.62 -3.70 -11.17
C ALA A 18 -42.63 -4.67 -11.82
N ARG A 19 -42.30 -5.21 -13.00
CA ARG A 19 -43.18 -6.10 -13.77
C ARG A 19 -43.05 -7.59 -13.44
N SER A 20 -41.99 -7.98 -12.73
CA SER A 20 -41.77 -9.38 -12.39
C SER A 20 -42.25 -9.73 -10.98
N ALA A 21 -42.28 -11.00 -10.60
CA ALA A 21 -42.36 -11.44 -9.20
C ALA A 21 -41.00 -11.87 -8.64
N SER A 22 -40.00 -12.07 -9.52
CA SER A 22 -38.67 -12.54 -9.14
C SER A 22 -37.59 -11.74 -9.85
N ALA A 23 -36.52 -11.44 -9.11
CA ALA A 23 -35.35 -10.78 -9.66
C ALA A 23 -34.06 -11.38 -9.07
N LYS A 24 -33.01 -11.39 -9.90
CA LYS A 24 -31.66 -11.84 -9.55
C LYS A 24 -30.67 -10.74 -9.90
N LEU A 25 -29.92 -10.26 -8.92
CA LEU A 25 -29.01 -9.12 -9.10
C LEU A 25 -27.58 -9.56 -8.74
N ALA A 26 -26.72 -9.74 -9.73
CA ALA A 26 -25.29 -9.98 -9.52
C ALA A 26 -24.55 -8.66 -9.78
N VAL A 27 -24.44 -7.86 -8.73
CA VAL A 27 -23.90 -6.51 -8.79
C VAL A 27 -22.83 -6.35 -7.72
N ALA A 28 -21.59 -6.17 -8.17
CA ALA A 28 -20.43 -6.16 -7.29
C ALA A 28 -20.55 -5.14 -6.15
N PHE A 29 -20.92 -3.89 -6.47
CA PHE A 29 -20.85 -2.77 -5.52
C PHE A 29 -22.23 -2.13 -5.29
N TRP A 30 -22.52 -1.85 -4.01
CA TRP A 30 -23.80 -1.28 -3.56
C TRP A 30 -23.58 0.04 -2.80
N GLY A 31 -24.18 1.12 -3.30
CA GLY A 31 -24.09 2.46 -2.71
C GLY A 31 -25.36 2.89 -1.97
N LYS A 32 -25.27 3.97 -1.19
CA LYS A 32 -26.39 4.50 -0.41
C LYS A 32 -27.62 4.79 -1.30
N GLY A 33 -28.79 4.33 -0.88
CA GLY A 33 -30.08 4.57 -1.54
C GLY A 33 -30.35 3.71 -2.79
N ALA A 34 -29.56 2.68 -3.04
CA ALA A 34 -29.75 1.75 -4.15
C ALA A 34 -31.08 0.98 -4.05
N VAL A 35 -31.46 0.49 -2.87
CA VAL A 35 -32.70 -0.28 -2.62
C VAL A 35 -33.92 0.49 -3.11
N LYS A 36 -34.08 1.74 -2.67
CA LYS A 36 -35.20 2.61 -3.06
C LYS A 36 -35.16 3.00 -4.55
N ARG A 37 -33.97 3.27 -5.08
CA ARG A 37 -33.81 3.66 -6.49
C ARG A 37 -34.09 2.53 -7.45
N LEU A 38 -33.77 1.29 -7.09
CA LEU A 38 -34.08 0.12 -7.89
C LEU A 38 -35.52 -0.38 -7.67
N GLY A 39 -36.24 0.16 -6.69
CA GLY A 39 -37.62 -0.26 -6.36
C GLY A 39 -37.66 -1.67 -5.78
N LEU A 40 -36.65 -2.05 -5.00
CA LEU A 40 -36.54 -3.38 -4.40
C LEU A 40 -37.42 -3.54 -3.15
N ASP A 41 -37.86 -2.42 -2.57
CA ASP A 41 -38.68 -2.34 -1.35
C ASP A 41 -40.18 -2.61 -1.56
N ARG A 42 -40.54 -3.24 -2.68
CA ARG A 42 -41.93 -3.63 -2.97
C ARG A 42 -42.28 -4.99 -2.35
N GLU A 43 -43.52 -5.11 -1.89
CA GLU A 43 -44.04 -6.38 -1.39
C GLU A 43 -44.13 -7.46 -2.49
N GLY A 44 -43.93 -8.72 -2.10
CA GLY A 44 -44.09 -9.87 -2.98
C GLY A 44 -42.93 -10.12 -3.96
N LEU A 45 -41.87 -9.33 -3.93
CA LEU A 45 -40.66 -9.59 -4.72
C LEU A 45 -39.82 -10.71 -4.07
N ASN A 46 -39.52 -11.74 -4.86
CA ASN A 46 -38.52 -12.76 -4.53
C ASN A 46 -37.17 -12.35 -5.12
N LEU A 47 -36.23 -11.95 -4.26
CA LEU A 47 -34.98 -11.31 -4.66
C LEU A 47 -33.77 -12.14 -4.22
N THR A 48 -32.87 -12.41 -5.15
CA THR A 48 -31.53 -12.94 -4.82
C THR A 48 -30.47 -11.94 -5.28
N VAL A 49 -29.59 -11.53 -4.37
CA VAL A 49 -28.51 -10.58 -4.63
C VAL A 49 -27.17 -11.28 -4.38
N ILE A 50 -26.24 -11.15 -5.32
CA ILE A 50 -24.82 -11.44 -5.11
C ILE A 50 -24.06 -10.12 -5.20
N CYS A 51 -23.25 -9.84 -4.20
CA CYS A 51 -22.36 -8.68 -4.13
C CYS A 51 -20.94 -9.10 -3.80
N ASN A 52 -20.01 -8.15 -3.70
CA ASN A 52 -18.64 -8.39 -3.25
C ASN A 52 -18.39 -7.56 -2.00
N LEU A 53 -18.74 -8.09 -0.83
CA LEU A 53 -18.52 -7.41 0.45
C LEU A 53 -17.03 -7.24 0.77
N GLU A 54 -16.22 -8.23 0.40
CA GLU A 54 -14.77 -8.28 0.65
C GLU A 54 -14.02 -7.15 -0.06
N SER A 55 -14.59 -6.61 -1.15
CA SER A 55 -14.08 -5.41 -1.81
C SER A 55 -14.10 -4.14 -0.95
N GLY A 56 -14.90 -4.11 0.13
CA GLY A 56 -15.15 -2.91 0.92
C GLY A 56 -15.87 -1.79 0.15
N ALA A 57 -16.38 -2.05 -1.06
CA ALA A 57 -17.09 -1.07 -1.89
C ALA A 57 -18.58 -0.98 -1.56
N CYS A 58 -19.13 -2.02 -0.92
CA CYS A 58 -20.53 -2.08 -0.53
C CYS A 58 -20.77 -1.28 0.74
N ASN A 59 -21.73 -0.35 0.70
CA ASN A 59 -22.15 0.41 1.87
C ASN A 59 -22.85 -0.53 2.87
N PRO A 60 -22.30 -0.70 4.11
CA PRO A 60 -22.87 -1.61 5.11
C PRO A 60 -24.34 -1.30 5.43
N ALA A 61 -24.72 -0.03 5.49
CA ALA A 61 -26.10 0.37 5.77
C ALA A 61 -27.05 -0.01 4.63
N GLU A 62 -26.56 -0.02 3.38
CA GLU A 62 -27.36 -0.44 2.23
C GLU A 62 -27.56 -1.95 2.21
N ILE A 63 -26.52 -2.72 2.53
CA ILE A 63 -26.61 -4.19 2.63
C ILE A 63 -27.58 -4.58 3.77
N ARG A 64 -27.54 -3.89 4.91
CA ARG A 64 -28.55 -4.06 5.97
C ARG A 64 -29.96 -3.71 5.48
N SER A 65 -30.11 -2.69 4.65
CA SER A 65 -31.40 -2.32 4.07
C SER A 65 -31.95 -3.40 3.14
N LEU A 66 -31.10 -4.09 2.36
CA LEU A 66 -31.49 -5.26 1.57
C LEU A 66 -31.98 -6.41 2.45
N LEU A 67 -31.25 -6.75 3.51
CA LEU A 67 -31.64 -7.82 4.43
C LEU A 67 -32.94 -7.49 5.18
N ALA A 68 -33.18 -6.20 5.45
CA ALA A 68 -34.39 -5.73 6.12
C ALA A 68 -35.66 -5.77 5.23
N LEU A 69 -35.54 -6.03 3.92
CA LEU A 69 -36.69 -6.16 3.02
C LEU A 69 -37.58 -7.37 3.33
N GLY A 70 -37.05 -8.35 4.06
CA GLY A 70 -37.81 -9.50 4.55
C GLY A 70 -37.29 -10.84 4.04
N PRO A 71 -37.97 -11.94 4.41
CA PRO A 71 -37.47 -13.30 4.23
C PRO A 71 -37.43 -13.78 2.76
N SER A 72 -38.11 -13.07 1.85
CA SER A 72 -38.05 -13.33 0.40
C SER A 72 -36.80 -12.78 -0.27
N VAL A 73 -35.95 -12.07 0.48
CA VAL A 73 -34.69 -11.50 0.00
C VAL A 73 -33.51 -12.30 0.54
N LYS A 74 -32.65 -12.78 -0.36
CA LYS A 74 -31.41 -13.49 -0.04
C LYS A 74 -30.23 -12.71 -0.58
N VAL A 75 -29.22 -12.50 0.26
CA VAL A 75 -28.01 -11.75 -0.11
C VAL A 75 -26.79 -12.64 0.11
N PHE A 76 -25.94 -12.72 -0.90
CA PHE A 76 -24.71 -13.49 -0.91
C PHE A 76 -23.51 -12.58 -1.25
N SER A 77 -22.33 -12.98 -0.78
CA SER A 77 -21.06 -12.37 -1.14
C SER A 77 -20.20 -13.35 -1.94
N ASP A 78 -19.67 -12.89 -3.06
CA ASP A 78 -18.58 -13.56 -3.78
C ASP A 78 -17.41 -12.57 -3.94
N PRO A 79 -16.23 -12.86 -3.36
CA PRO A 79 -15.05 -11.99 -3.47
C PRO A 79 -14.54 -11.85 -4.90
N GLN A 80 -14.87 -12.77 -5.81
CA GLN A 80 -14.49 -12.71 -7.23
C GLN A 80 -15.51 -11.96 -8.09
N LEU A 81 -16.65 -11.55 -7.52
CA LEU A 81 -17.69 -10.88 -8.30
C LEU A 81 -17.27 -9.45 -8.67
N HIS A 82 -17.21 -9.18 -9.97
CA HIS A 82 -17.10 -7.82 -10.54
C HIS A 82 -18.17 -7.51 -11.59
N ALA A 83 -19.20 -8.36 -11.69
CA ALA A 83 -20.29 -8.19 -12.66
C ALA A 83 -21.29 -7.09 -12.23
N LYS A 84 -22.07 -6.62 -13.20
CA LYS A 84 -23.27 -5.79 -12.97
C LYS A 84 -24.40 -6.31 -13.86
N VAL A 85 -25.18 -7.22 -13.30
CA VAL A 85 -26.28 -7.90 -13.97
C VAL A 85 -27.54 -7.73 -13.15
N TYR A 86 -28.59 -7.25 -13.80
CA TYR A 86 -29.94 -7.11 -13.26
C TYR A 86 -30.85 -8.01 -14.08
N TRP A 87 -31.35 -9.09 -13.51
CA TRP A 87 -32.07 -10.13 -14.25
C TRP A 87 -33.49 -10.33 -13.70
N THR A 88 -34.43 -10.55 -14.61
CA THR A 88 -35.78 -11.10 -14.36
C THR A 88 -36.05 -12.22 -15.38
N PRO A 89 -37.11 -13.03 -15.22
CA PRO A 89 -37.40 -14.12 -16.16
C PRO A 89 -37.59 -13.68 -17.62
N ASP A 90 -38.01 -12.44 -17.85
CA ASP A 90 -38.34 -11.94 -19.19
C ASP A 90 -37.18 -11.17 -19.85
N ALA A 91 -36.25 -10.63 -19.05
CA ALA A 91 -35.17 -9.78 -19.56
C ALA A 91 -34.03 -9.60 -18.55
N ALA A 92 -32.88 -9.14 -19.04
CA ALA A 92 -31.76 -8.75 -18.22
C ALA A 92 -31.11 -7.45 -18.71
N VAL A 93 -30.53 -6.68 -17.79
CA VAL A 93 -29.62 -5.58 -18.09
C VAL A 93 -28.22 -5.97 -17.63
N VAL A 94 -27.25 -5.87 -18.54
CA VAL A 94 -25.85 -6.20 -18.31
C VAL A 94 -24.99 -5.02 -18.74
N GLY A 95 -24.02 -4.62 -17.92
CA GLY A 95 -23.14 -3.51 -18.29
C GLY A 95 -22.15 -3.09 -17.21
N SER A 96 -21.82 -1.79 -17.19
CA SER A 96 -20.88 -1.18 -16.25
C SER A 96 -21.53 -0.63 -14.97
N SER A 97 -22.86 -0.45 -14.97
CA SER A 97 -23.60 0.24 -13.90
C SER A 97 -23.73 -0.55 -12.61
N ASN A 98 -22.98 -0.17 -11.57
CA ASN A 98 -23.17 -0.68 -10.21
C ASN A 98 -24.44 -0.11 -9.55
N ALA A 99 -24.95 -0.78 -8.50
CA ALA A 99 -26.13 -0.36 -7.75
C ALA A 99 -25.78 0.81 -6.80
N SER A 100 -25.47 1.98 -7.34
CA SER A 100 -24.99 3.14 -6.59
C SER A 100 -25.35 4.46 -7.27
N THR A 101 -25.14 5.57 -6.57
CA THR A 101 -25.40 6.91 -7.14
C THR A 101 -24.53 7.20 -8.34
N ASN A 102 -23.31 6.68 -8.36
CA ASN A 102 -22.37 6.94 -9.45
C ASN A 102 -22.58 5.98 -10.63
N GLY A 103 -23.08 4.75 -10.36
CA GLY A 103 -23.27 3.70 -11.37
C GLY A 103 -24.63 3.71 -12.06
N LEU A 104 -25.67 4.21 -11.39
CA LEU A 104 -27.02 4.37 -11.92
C LEU A 104 -27.47 5.83 -11.76
N ALA A 105 -26.54 6.78 -11.94
CA ALA A 105 -26.76 8.20 -11.67
C ALA A 105 -27.93 8.74 -12.50
N VAL A 106 -28.91 9.32 -11.81
CA VAL A 106 -29.66 10.47 -12.33
C VAL A 106 -28.78 11.68 -12.03
N GLU A 107 -28.55 12.55 -13.00
CA GLU A 107 -27.83 13.81 -12.81
C GLU A 107 -28.49 14.61 -11.68
N THR A 108 -27.96 14.53 -10.46
CA THR A 108 -28.22 15.55 -9.44
C THR A 108 -27.33 16.74 -9.77
N GLU A 109 -27.95 17.89 -10.04
CA GLU A 109 -27.30 19.16 -10.36
C GLU A 109 -26.05 19.40 -9.49
N GLY A 110 -24.86 19.23 -10.08
CA GLY A 110 -23.58 19.59 -9.47
C GLY A 110 -22.47 18.53 -9.44
N GLU A 111 -22.77 17.25 -9.64
CA GLU A 111 -21.73 16.18 -9.71
C GLU A 111 -21.84 15.42 -11.04
N ALA A 112 -20.83 15.56 -11.90
CA ALA A 112 -20.77 14.81 -13.16
C ALA A 112 -20.63 13.31 -12.85
N GLY A 113 -21.70 12.53 -13.10
CA GLY A 113 -21.68 11.07 -13.00
C GLY A 113 -20.75 10.44 -14.04
N TRP A 114 -20.43 9.16 -13.86
CA TRP A 114 -19.64 8.42 -14.85
C TRP A 114 -20.48 8.14 -16.10
N ALA A 115 -19.84 8.14 -17.28
CA ALA A 115 -20.50 7.67 -18.49
C ALA A 115 -20.62 6.14 -18.43
N GLU A 116 -21.85 5.64 -18.31
CA GLU A 116 -22.15 4.22 -18.15
C GLU A 116 -22.64 3.58 -19.45
N ALA A 117 -22.31 2.31 -19.64
CA ALA A 117 -22.60 1.53 -20.84
C ALA A 117 -23.28 0.22 -20.45
N ASN A 118 -24.53 0.05 -20.86
CA ASN A 118 -25.34 -1.13 -20.55
C ASN A 118 -26.09 -1.64 -21.77
N VAL A 119 -26.51 -2.90 -21.73
CA VAL A 119 -27.33 -3.52 -22.76
C VAL A 119 -28.54 -4.18 -22.11
N LEU A 120 -29.72 -3.87 -22.63
CA LEU A 120 -30.94 -4.63 -22.40
C LEU A 120 -30.95 -5.86 -23.29
N VAL A 121 -31.16 -7.01 -22.66
CA VAL A 121 -31.27 -8.33 -23.29
C VAL A 121 -32.69 -8.86 -23.04
N THR A 122 -33.41 -9.15 -24.12
CA THR A 122 -34.77 -9.72 -24.10
C THR A 122 -34.85 -11.02 -24.90
N ASP A 123 -33.71 -11.49 -25.43
CA ASP A 123 -33.64 -12.78 -26.12
C ASP A 123 -33.72 -13.91 -25.10
N ALA A 124 -34.72 -14.77 -25.21
CA ALA A 124 -35.03 -15.78 -24.19
C ALA A 124 -33.87 -16.75 -23.94
N ARG A 125 -33.09 -17.11 -24.97
CA ARG A 125 -31.92 -18.00 -24.82
C ARG A 125 -30.84 -17.29 -24.01
N THR A 126 -30.48 -16.07 -24.40
CA THR A 126 -29.47 -15.30 -23.68
C THR A 126 -29.89 -14.99 -22.24
N VAL A 127 -31.17 -14.72 -21.99
CA VAL A 127 -31.71 -14.52 -20.63
C VAL A 127 -31.57 -15.78 -19.79
N ALA A 128 -31.83 -16.97 -20.35
CA ALA A 128 -31.61 -18.25 -19.68
C ALA A 128 -30.12 -18.53 -19.41
N ASP A 129 -29.23 -18.23 -20.36
CA ASP A 129 -27.78 -18.39 -20.17
C ASP A 129 -27.25 -17.49 -19.03
N ILE A 130 -27.76 -16.25 -18.93
CA ILE A 130 -27.43 -15.33 -17.82
C ILE A 130 -27.93 -15.90 -16.49
N GLU A 131 -29.13 -16.51 -16.47
CA GLU A 131 -29.67 -17.14 -15.27
C GLU A 131 -28.82 -18.33 -14.80
N GLU A 132 -28.39 -19.18 -15.73
CA GLU A 132 -27.53 -20.33 -15.44
C GLU A 132 -26.16 -19.88 -14.91
N TRP A 133 -25.55 -18.88 -15.56
CA TRP A 133 -24.32 -18.26 -15.07
C TRP A 133 -24.50 -17.69 -13.65
N PHE A 134 -25.61 -16.99 -13.40
CA PHE A 134 -25.93 -16.45 -12.07
C PHE A 134 -26.03 -17.57 -11.03
N LYS A 135 -26.72 -18.66 -11.37
CA LYS A 135 -26.88 -19.81 -10.46
C LYS A 135 -25.53 -20.42 -10.09
N ASN A 136 -24.69 -20.71 -11.07
CA ASN A 136 -23.35 -21.26 -10.84
C ASN A 136 -22.51 -20.33 -9.95
N ARG A 137 -22.64 -19.02 -10.14
CA ARG A 137 -21.97 -17.99 -9.33
C ARG A 137 -22.52 -17.94 -7.90
N ASN A 138 -23.85 -18.05 -7.74
CA ASN A 138 -24.52 -18.05 -6.44
C ASN A 138 -24.19 -19.29 -5.61
N ASP A 139 -24.05 -20.46 -6.25
CA ASP A 139 -23.72 -21.72 -5.58
C ASP A 139 -22.33 -21.70 -4.94
N ALA A 140 -21.41 -20.90 -5.48
CA ALA A 140 -20.08 -20.64 -4.92
C ALA A 140 -20.04 -19.47 -3.91
N ALA A 141 -21.13 -18.71 -3.77
CA ALA A 141 -21.17 -17.50 -2.96
C ALA A 141 -21.58 -17.80 -1.50
N LEU A 142 -21.09 -16.99 -0.57
CA LEU A 142 -21.36 -17.16 0.85
C LEU A 142 -22.56 -16.30 1.29
N PRO A 143 -23.53 -16.83 2.07
CA PRO A 143 -24.61 -16.02 2.61
C PRO A 143 -24.08 -14.85 3.43
N VAL A 144 -24.65 -13.66 3.24
CA VAL A 144 -24.29 -12.48 4.02
C VAL A 144 -24.93 -12.56 5.40
N THR A 145 -24.11 -12.45 6.44
CA THR A 145 -24.54 -12.37 7.84
C THR A 145 -24.23 -10.98 8.43
N GLU A 146 -24.85 -10.63 9.56
CA GLU A 146 -24.54 -9.38 10.27
C GLU A 146 -23.08 -9.34 10.74
N GLU A 147 -22.49 -10.48 11.10
CA GLU A 147 -21.07 -10.60 11.43
C GLU A 147 -20.18 -10.28 10.23
N ALA A 148 -20.54 -10.75 9.03
CA ALA A 148 -19.84 -10.40 7.80
C ALA A 148 -19.91 -8.88 7.54
N ILE A 149 -21.09 -8.27 7.72
CA ILE A 149 -21.29 -6.83 7.55
C ILE A 149 -20.45 -6.03 8.57
N ARG A 150 -20.40 -6.44 9.84
CA ARG A 150 -19.57 -5.78 10.84
C ARG A 150 -18.08 -5.84 10.51
N ARG A 151 -17.59 -6.97 10.01
CA ARG A 151 -16.18 -7.12 9.58
C ARG A 151 -15.83 -6.17 8.45
N ILE A 152 -16.70 -6.05 7.44
CA ILE A 152 -16.44 -5.19 6.27
C ILE A 152 -16.75 -3.72 6.51
N GLU A 153 -17.51 -3.38 7.55
CA GLU A 153 -17.82 -1.99 7.89
C GLU A 153 -16.57 -1.17 8.25
N GLU A 154 -15.61 -1.78 8.93
CA GLU A 154 -14.32 -1.13 9.20
C GLU A 154 -13.50 -0.94 7.91
N VAL A 155 -13.49 -1.93 7.02
CA VAL A 155 -12.85 -1.83 5.70
C VAL A 155 -13.49 -0.72 4.85
N TRP A 156 -14.82 -0.63 4.84
CA TRP A 156 -15.56 0.42 4.14
C TRP A 156 -15.27 1.83 4.69
N LYS A 157 -15.20 1.98 6.02
CA LYS A 157 -14.82 3.25 6.66
C LYS A 157 -13.40 3.68 6.27
N LEU A 158 -12.46 2.74 6.25
CA LEU A 158 -11.08 3.01 5.85
C LEU A 158 -11.00 3.41 4.38
N ARG A 159 -11.67 2.69 3.47
CA ARG A 159 -11.71 3.02 2.04
C ARG A 159 -12.25 4.43 1.77
N ARG A 160 -13.28 4.86 2.51
CA ARG A 160 -13.80 6.23 2.43
C ARG A 160 -12.80 7.30 2.84
N ARG A 161 -11.83 6.97 3.69
CA ARG A 161 -10.74 7.88 4.09
C ARG A 161 -9.62 7.91 3.05
N SER A 162 -9.30 6.77 2.43
CA SER A 162 -8.23 6.64 1.43
C SER A 162 -8.61 7.22 0.06
N ALA A 163 -9.87 7.00 -0.35
CA ALA A 163 -10.37 7.40 -1.66
C ALA A 163 -11.79 7.99 -1.53
N PRO A 164 -11.90 9.27 -1.12
CA PRO A 164 -13.14 10.02 -1.23
C PRO A 164 -13.67 10.01 -2.69
N PRO A 165 -14.98 10.21 -2.89
CA PRO A 165 -15.54 10.37 -4.25
C PRO A 165 -14.75 11.42 -5.05
N GLY A 166 -14.29 11.06 -6.25
CA GLY A 166 -13.51 11.94 -7.12
C GLY A 166 -11.98 11.90 -6.93
N VAL A 167 -11.46 11.13 -5.96
CA VAL A 167 -10.02 10.93 -5.77
C VAL A 167 -9.54 9.68 -6.50
N ARG A 168 -8.36 9.76 -7.14
CA ARG A 168 -7.72 8.62 -7.79
C ARG A 168 -7.51 7.49 -6.78
N VAL A 169 -8.03 6.31 -7.09
CA VAL A 169 -7.79 5.11 -6.28
C VAL A 169 -6.36 4.62 -6.57
N PRO A 170 -5.55 4.32 -5.55
CA PRO A 170 -4.20 3.78 -5.75
C PRO A 170 -4.23 2.49 -6.57
N GLU A 171 -3.35 2.39 -7.57
CA GLU A 171 -3.15 1.19 -8.39
C GLU A 171 -1.85 0.46 -8.04
N ASP A 172 -1.00 1.08 -7.21
CA ASP A 172 0.30 0.56 -6.77
C ASP A 172 0.27 0.17 -5.29
N LEU A 173 0.88 -0.97 -4.94
CA LEU A 173 0.93 -1.50 -3.57
C LEU A 173 1.52 -0.51 -2.55
N ILE A 174 2.58 0.21 -2.92
CA ILE A 174 3.27 1.11 -2.01
C ILE A 174 2.51 2.43 -1.86
N GLU A 175 1.93 2.94 -2.96
CA GLU A 175 1.02 4.08 -2.91
C GLU A 175 -0.22 3.77 -2.04
N ALA A 176 -0.82 2.60 -2.25
CA ALA A 176 -1.96 2.14 -1.49
C ALA A 176 -1.63 2.04 0.01
N TRP A 177 -0.49 1.43 0.35
CA TRP A 177 -0.02 1.36 1.73
C TRP A 177 0.18 2.76 2.33
N LYS A 178 0.86 3.67 1.62
CA LYS A 178 1.08 5.05 2.09
C LYS A 178 -0.22 5.80 2.39
N SER A 179 -1.28 5.52 1.63
CA SER A 179 -2.57 6.17 1.83
C SER A 179 -3.27 5.71 3.12
N VAL A 180 -3.17 4.42 3.49
CA VAL A 180 -3.68 3.88 4.76
C VAL A 180 -2.75 2.79 5.32
N PRO A 181 -1.66 3.17 6.01
CA PRO A 181 -0.67 2.21 6.51
C PRO A 181 -1.20 1.19 7.54
N GLU A 182 -2.30 1.54 8.23
CA GLU A 182 -2.92 0.73 9.27
C GLU A 182 -3.97 -0.26 8.73
N HIS A 183 -4.15 -0.36 7.40
CA HIS A 183 -5.15 -1.25 6.83
C HIS A 183 -4.79 -2.73 7.09
N PRO A 184 -5.72 -3.56 7.60
CA PRO A 184 -5.42 -4.94 8.01
C PRO A 184 -4.97 -5.84 6.85
N ALA A 185 -5.38 -5.54 5.61
CA ALA A 185 -4.96 -6.31 4.43
C ALA A 185 -3.44 -6.37 4.22
N TRP A 186 -2.68 -5.39 4.74
CA TRP A 186 -1.21 -5.40 4.63
C TRP A 186 -0.56 -6.53 5.42
N GLN A 187 -1.28 -7.15 6.36
CA GLN A 187 -0.79 -8.32 7.07
C GLN A 187 -0.51 -9.48 6.11
N ALA A 188 -1.21 -9.56 4.97
CA ALA A 188 -1.04 -10.60 3.96
C ALA A 188 0.07 -10.28 2.94
N VAL A 189 0.81 -9.17 3.08
CA VAL A 189 1.85 -8.78 2.11
C VAL A 189 3.23 -8.84 2.74
N ARG A 190 4.17 -9.50 2.05
CA ARG A 190 5.57 -9.65 2.47
C ARG A 190 6.53 -9.18 1.40
N ILE A 191 7.71 -8.73 1.81
CA ILE A 191 8.89 -8.58 0.96
C ILE A 191 9.80 -9.77 1.23
N CYS A 192 10.12 -10.50 0.18
CA CYS A 192 11.05 -11.62 0.19
C CYS A 192 12.36 -11.16 -0.45
N ILE A 193 13.46 -11.31 0.28
CA ILE A 193 14.80 -10.90 -0.16
C ILE A 193 15.68 -12.14 -0.12
N TRP A 194 16.04 -12.67 -1.28
CA TRP A 194 16.91 -13.84 -1.36
C TRP A 194 18.30 -13.44 -1.87
N THR A 195 19.31 -14.15 -1.38
CA THR A 195 20.74 -13.90 -1.66
C THR A 195 21.43 -15.09 -2.31
N LYS A 196 20.72 -16.21 -2.42
CA LYS A 196 21.16 -17.45 -3.06
C LYS A 196 19.95 -18.15 -3.65
N ASP A 197 20.17 -18.85 -4.75
CA ASP A 197 19.16 -19.71 -5.35
C ASP A 197 18.90 -20.95 -4.46
N ILE A 198 17.82 -21.68 -4.74
CA ILE A 198 17.57 -22.98 -4.11
C ILE A 198 18.71 -23.95 -4.44
N ASP A 199 19.00 -24.89 -3.54
CA ASP A 199 20.06 -25.85 -3.79
C ASP A 199 19.68 -26.88 -4.87
N GLN A 200 20.68 -27.60 -5.38
CA GLN A 200 20.50 -28.60 -6.44
C GLN A 200 19.51 -29.71 -6.07
N THR A 201 19.47 -30.11 -4.79
CA THR A 201 18.54 -31.17 -4.33
C THR A 201 17.11 -30.65 -4.34
N ALA A 202 16.92 -29.41 -3.87
CA ALA A 202 15.64 -28.72 -3.90
C ALA A 202 15.15 -28.51 -5.34
N MET A 203 16.04 -28.14 -6.26
CA MET A 203 15.72 -28.00 -7.67
C MET A 203 15.24 -29.32 -8.31
N GLU A 204 15.92 -30.44 -8.02
CA GLU A 204 15.51 -31.77 -8.49
C GLU A 204 14.14 -32.20 -7.94
N VAL A 205 13.83 -31.85 -6.68
CA VAL A 205 12.51 -32.08 -6.08
C VAL A 205 11.43 -31.25 -6.78
N ALA A 206 11.69 -29.96 -7.04
CA ALA A 206 10.76 -29.08 -7.73
C ALA A 206 10.47 -29.56 -9.16
N GLU A 207 11.50 -29.93 -9.93
CA GLU A 207 11.35 -30.47 -11.28
C GLU A 207 10.56 -31.78 -11.31
N THR A 208 10.80 -32.66 -10.33
CA THR A 208 10.08 -33.93 -10.21
C THR A 208 8.60 -33.69 -9.86
N ALA A 209 8.33 -32.78 -8.93
CA ALA A 209 6.97 -32.41 -8.56
C ALA A 209 6.18 -31.82 -9.75
N ALA A 210 6.83 -31.00 -10.58
CA ALA A 210 6.23 -30.47 -11.81
C ALA A 210 5.94 -31.59 -12.82
N ARG A 211 6.94 -32.46 -13.08
CA ARG A 211 6.83 -33.59 -14.03
C ARG A 211 5.71 -34.57 -13.65
N ASP A 212 5.55 -34.84 -12.35
CA ASP A 212 4.55 -35.77 -11.83
C ASP A 212 3.16 -35.10 -11.70
N GLY A 213 3.03 -33.82 -12.06
CA GLY A 213 1.78 -33.07 -12.02
C GLY A 213 1.31 -32.72 -10.60
N MET A 214 2.22 -32.74 -9.62
CA MET A 214 1.92 -32.34 -8.24
C MET A 214 1.81 -30.81 -8.11
N VAL A 215 2.57 -30.08 -8.92
CA VAL A 215 2.58 -28.61 -9.02
C VAL A 215 2.58 -28.20 -10.50
N PRO A 216 1.95 -27.08 -10.90
CA PRO A 216 2.07 -26.58 -12.27
C PRO A 216 3.52 -26.20 -12.63
N GLU A 217 3.89 -26.42 -13.90
CA GLU A 217 5.25 -26.18 -14.41
C GLU A 217 5.72 -24.71 -14.34
N ASP A 218 4.78 -23.75 -14.25
CA ASP A 218 5.05 -22.32 -14.22
C ASP A 218 5.16 -21.73 -12.80
N TRP A 219 5.16 -22.58 -11.76
CA TRP A 219 5.35 -22.16 -10.38
C TRP A 219 6.83 -22.15 -10.01
N ASP A 220 7.23 -21.12 -9.27
CA ASP A 220 8.54 -21.00 -8.65
C ASP A 220 8.50 -21.59 -7.22
N ALA A 221 9.67 -21.72 -6.58
CA ALA A 221 9.76 -22.25 -5.22
C ALA A 221 10.75 -21.46 -4.35
N TYR A 222 10.41 -21.30 -3.08
CA TYR A 222 11.35 -20.87 -2.05
C TYR A 222 11.73 -22.06 -1.18
N GLN A 223 13.01 -22.14 -0.82
CA GLN A 223 13.56 -23.11 0.13
C GLN A 223 13.75 -22.47 1.51
N GLY A 224 13.51 -23.20 2.60
CA GLY A 224 13.84 -22.76 3.96
C GLY A 224 12.83 -21.81 4.61
N TRP A 225 11.81 -21.38 3.86
CA TRP A 225 10.87 -20.32 4.27
C TRP A 225 9.44 -20.80 4.54
N THR A 226 9.22 -22.12 4.50
CA THR A 226 7.95 -22.81 4.81
C THR A 226 7.28 -22.28 6.09
N ALA A 227 8.04 -22.08 7.17
CA ALA A 227 7.48 -21.54 8.42
C ALA A 227 7.20 -20.02 8.42
N ARG A 228 7.77 -19.27 7.47
CA ARG A 228 7.70 -17.79 7.39
C ARG A 228 6.59 -17.31 6.45
N LEU A 229 6.27 -18.14 5.46
CA LEU A 229 5.21 -17.94 4.49
C LEU A 229 3.92 -18.62 4.95
N ARG A 230 2.79 -17.95 4.81
CA ARG A 230 1.46 -18.47 5.16
C ARG A 230 0.62 -18.66 3.90
N ASP A 231 -0.49 -19.35 4.07
CA ASP A 231 -1.56 -19.39 3.09
C ASP A 231 -2.04 -17.97 2.77
N GLY A 232 -2.22 -17.67 1.49
CA GLY A 232 -2.78 -16.40 1.02
C GLY A 232 -1.83 -15.21 1.04
N ASP A 233 -0.54 -15.42 1.27
CA ASP A 233 0.43 -14.33 1.27
C ASP A 233 0.76 -13.87 -0.15
N TRP A 234 0.81 -12.55 -0.31
CA TRP A 234 1.29 -11.84 -1.49
C TRP A 234 2.74 -11.42 -1.25
N LEU A 235 3.63 -11.80 -2.16
CA LEU A 235 5.07 -11.64 -1.98
C LEU A 235 5.61 -10.65 -3.02
N ILE A 236 6.37 -9.67 -2.56
CA ILE A 236 7.22 -8.83 -3.40
C ILE A 236 8.61 -9.47 -3.37
N ASP A 237 9.06 -9.98 -4.51
CA ASP A 237 10.34 -10.69 -4.60
C ASP A 237 11.48 -9.75 -5.04
N LEU A 238 12.56 -9.77 -4.26
CA LEU A 238 13.80 -9.04 -4.49
C LEU A 238 14.98 -10.01 -4.54
N ASP A 239 15.71 -9.98 -5.65
CA ASP A 239 16.93 -10.75 -5.88
C ASP A 239 18.15 -9.90 -5.52
N LEU A 240 18.89 -10.34 -4.50
CA LEU A 240 20.18 -9.78 -4.09
C LEU A 240 21.33 -10.79 -4.23
N SER A 241 21.13 -11.90 -4.95
CA SER A 241 22.16 -12.91 -5.20
C SER A 241 23.24 -12.43 -6.18
N GLY A 242 22.86 -11.56 -7.11
CA GLY A 242 23.73 -11.02 -8.15
C GLY A 242 24.48 -9.76 -7.75
N ALA A 243 25.40 -9.32 -8.63
CA ALA A 243 26.14 -8.07 -8.46
C ALA A 243 25.26 -6.81 -8.49
N LYS A 244 24.04 -6.92 -9.03
CA LYS A 244 23.03 -5.86 -9.03
C LYS A 244 21.75 -6.43 -8.46
N ALA A 245 21.22 -5.79 -7.43
CA ALA A 245 19.91 -6.11 -6.90
C ALA A 245 18.83 -5.88 -7.97
N SER A 246 17.82 -6.74 -8.00
CA SER A 246 16.68 -6.62 -8.90
C SER A 246 15.37 -7.03 -8.20
N SER A 247 14.23 -6.81 -8.86
CA SER A 247 12.93 -7.31 -8.40
C SER A 247 12.36 -8.27 -9.42
N SER A 248 12.03 -9.49 -8.98
CA SER A 248 11.47 -10.54 -9.83
C SER A 248 9.96 -10.38 -10.03
N GLY A 249 9.31 -9.56 -9.20
CA GLY A 249 7.90 -9.16 -9.34
C GLY A 249 7.05 -9.53 -8.13
N LEU A 250 5.78 -9.85 -8.41
CA LEU A 250 4.81 -10.27 -7.40
C LEU A 250 4.53 -11.77 -7.50
N PHE A 251 4.39 -12.41 -6.35
CA PHE A 251 4.06 -13.82 -6.23
C PHE A 251 2.92 -14.05 -5.22
N PHE A 252 2.28 -15.21 -5.29
CA PHE A 252 1.22 -15.63 -4.38
C PHE A 252 1.43 -17.08 -3.94
N THR A 253 1.28 -17.34 -2.64
CA THR A 253 1.54 -18.67 -2.05
C THR A 253 0.45 -19.70 -2.31
N GLY A 254 -0.78 -19.29 -2.59
CA GLY A 254 -1.92 -20.21 -2.68
C GLY A 254 -2.76 -20.24 -1.40
N GLU A 255 -4.01 -20.68 -1.51
CA GLU A 255 -4.89 -20.97 -0.37
C GLU A 255 -5.55 -22.34 -0.59
N PRO A 256 -5.06 -23.42 0.05
CA PRO A 256 -3.86 -23.49 0.90
C PRO A 256 -2.56 -23.31 0.09
N LYS A 257 -1.44 -22.97 0.76
CA LYS A 257 -0.13 -22.98 0.09
C LYS A 257 0.30 -24.41 -0.24
N HIS A 258 1.08 -24.57 -1.29
CA HIS A 258 1.58 -25.88 -1.73
C HIS A 258 3.02 -26.09 -1.25
N GLU A 259 3.28 -27.22 -0.58
CA GLU A 259 4.58 -27.50 0.04
C GLU A 259 5.03 -28.93 -0.21
N ILE A 260 6.33 -29.10 -0.48
CA ILE A 260 6.97 -30.41 -0.59
C ILE A 260 8.30 -30.36 0.17
N GLY A 261 8.33 -30.99 1.35
CA GLY A 261 9.50 -30.94 2.23
C GLY A 261 9.75 -29.51 2.73
N ASP A 262 10.89 -28.94 2.36
CA ASP A 262 11.31 -27.57 2.69
C ASP A 262 10.97 -26.55 1.59
N LEU A 263 10.29 -26.97 0.53
CA LEU A 263 9.89 -26.09 -0.55
C LEU A 263 8.49 -25.54 -0.33
N THR A 264 8.35 -24.23 -0.45
CA THR A 264 7.06 -23.56 -0.63
C THR A 264 6.92 -23.09 -2.06
N PHE A 265 5.95 -23.62 -2.79
CA PHE A 265 5.71 -23.24 -4.18
C PHE A 265 4.84 -21.99 -4.27
N VAL A 266 5.17 -21.12 -5.22
CA VAL A 266 4.54 -19.82 -5.42
C VAL A 266 4.28 -19.57 -6.89
N ARG A 267 3.17 -18.90 -7.21
CA ARG A 267 2.87 -18.49 -8.58
C ARG A 267 3.18 -17.04 -8.81
N LYS A 268 3.76 -16.73 -9.96
CA LYS A 268 3.96 -15.34 -10.40
C LYS A 268 2.63 -14.70 -10.76
N VAL A 269 2.41 -13.47 -10.32
CA VAL A 269 1.17 -12.71 -10.55
C VAL A 269 1.49 -11.29 -10.99
N SER A 270 0.58 -10.68 -11.75
CA SER A 270 0.71 -9.27 -12.16
C SER A 270 0.02 -8.29 -11.20
N ARG A 271 -0.91 -8.78 -10.37
CA ARG A 271 -1.71 -7.97 -9.45
C ARG A 271 -2.01 -8.73 -8.16
N ALA A 272 -1.91 -8.03 -7.03
CA ALA A 272 -2.35 -8.49 -5.73
C ALA A 272 -3.84 -8.16 -5.51
N GLN A 273 -4.61 -9.16 -5.09
CA GLN A 273 -6.02 -8.99 -4.71
C GLN A 273 -6.12 -8.96 -3.19
N LEU A 274 -6.25 -7.75 -2.65
CA LEU A 274 -6.32 -7.51 -1.21
C LEU A 274 -7.73 -7.05 -0.81
N PRO A 275 -8.30 -7.56 0.29
CA PRO A 275 -9.58 -7.09 0.79
C PRO A 275 -9.59 -5.57 0.97
N GLY A 276 -10.65 -4.90 0.52
CA GLY A 276 -10.76 -3.44 0.59
C GLY A 276 -10.07 -2.64 -0.51
N TRP A 277 -9.25 -3.28 -1.36
CA TRP A 277 -8.48 -2.63 -2.42
C TRP A 277 -8.89 -3.12 -3.82
N PRO A 278 -8.79 -2.28 -4.87
CA PRO A 278 -8.78 -2.81 -6.23
C PRO A 278 -7.55 -3.72 -6.43
N PRO A 279 -7.49 -4.53 -7.50
CA PRO A 279 -6.27 -5.26 -7.82
C PRO A 279 -5.07 -4.32 -7.94
N LEU A 280 -4.09 -4.48 -7.05
CA LEU A 280 -2.92 -3.59 -6.94
C LEU A 280 -1.72 -4.18 -7.68
N THR A 281 -0.98 -3.33 -8.37
CA THR A 281 0.27 -3.69 -9.06
C THR A 281 1.48 -3.34 -8.20
N LEU A 282 2.65 -3.88 -8.57
CA LEU A 282 3.93 -3.33 -8.17
C LEU A 282 4.49 -2.55 -9.35
N SER A 283 4.39 -1.23 -9.32
CA SER A 283 4.91 -0.36 -10.38
C SER A 283 6.44 -0.46 -10.47
N LYS A 284 6.99 -0.09 -11.63
CA LYS A 284 8.45 -0.03 -11.82
C LYS A 284 9.13 0.88 -10.81
N THR A 285 8.52 2.02 -10.48
CA THR A 285 9.05 2.98 -9.51
C THR A 285 9.09 2.38 -8.10
N SER A 286 8.01 1.74 -7.67
CA SER A 286 7.94 1.08 -6.36
C SER A 286 8.89 -0.11 -6.26
N ALA A 287 8.97 -0.94 -7.30
CA ALA A 287 9.95 -2.02 -7.39
C ALA A 287 11.39 -1.50 -7.29
N GLN A 288 11.73 -0.44 -8.04
CA GLN A 288 13.05 0.19 -7.98
C GLN A 288 13.37 0.73 -6.59
N MET A 289 12.44 1.44 -5.95
CA MET A 289 12.62 1.95 -4.59
C MET A 289 12.94 0.82 -3.60
N LEU A 290 12.15 -0.26 -3.63
CA LEU A 290 12.38 -1.42 -2.76
C LEU A 290 13.69 -2.13 -3.09
N THR A 291 14.06 -2.23 -4.37
CA THR A 291 15.33 -2.82 -4.81
C THR A 291 16.52 -2.02 -4.27
N LEU A 292 16.50 -0.69 -4.37
CA LEU A 292 17.55 0.17 -3.81
C LEU A 292 17.64 0.06 -2.28
N ALA A 293 16.49 -0.16 -1.62
CA ALA A 293 16.41 -0.37 -0.18
C ALA A 293 16.74 -1.80 0.26
N GLY A 294 16.86 -2.76 -0.68
CA GLY A 294 16.97 -4.19 -0.40
C GLY A 294 18.09 -4.53 0.58
N GLN A 295 19.29 -3.96 0.40
CA GLN A 295 20.42 -4.22 1.29
C GLN A 295 20.15 -3.73 2.72
N ARG A 296 19.56 -2.53 2.87
CA ARG A 296 19.21 -1.99 4.20
C ARG A 296 18.17 -2.84 4.91
N LEU A 297 17.23 -3.40 4.17
CA LEU A 297 16.24 -4.33 4.71
C LEU A 297 16.89 -5.66 5.11
N LEU A 298 17.78 -6.20 4.26
CA LEU A 298 18.53 -7.42 4.54
C LEU A 298 19.43 -7.25 5.77
N ASP A 299 20.16 -6.14 5.90
CA ASP A 299 21.01 -5.86 7.07
C ASP A 299 20.21 -5.80 8.37
N ARG A 300 18.94 -5.38 8.30
CA ARG A 300 18.06 -5.21 9.46
C ARG A 300 17.31 -6.49 9.84
N PHE A 301 16.75 -7.18 8.85
CA PHE A 301 15.79 -8.26 9.03
C PHE A 301 16.31 -9.61 8.56
N GLY A 302 17.47 -9.65 7.92
CA GLY A 302 18.06 -10.87 7.41
C GLY A 302 18.71 -11.72 8.50
N ASP A 303 18.80 -13.01 8.23
CA ASP A 303 19.31 -14.01 9.16
C ASP A 303 20.33 -14.97 8.54
N GLY A 304 20.97 -14.54 7.44
CA GLY A 304 21.93 -15.33 6.68
C GLY A 304 21.32 -16.17 5.57
N GLU A 305 20.01 -16.43 5.62
CA GLU A 305 19.23 -17.18 4.62
C GLU A 305 18.34 -16.25 3.77
N GLY A 306 18.68 -14.95 3.73
CA GLY A 306 17.83 -13.90 3.16
C GLY A 306 16.92 -13.25 4.20
N ALA A 307 15.77 -12.74 3.78
CA ALA A 307 14.77 -12.13 4.67
C ALA A 307 13.33 -12.30 4.13
N VAL A 308 12.39 -12.58 5.03
CA VAL A 308 10.94 -12.54 4.76
C VAL A 308 10.32 -11.55 5.73
N VAL A 309 9.93 -10.37 5.24
CA VAL A 309 9.55 -9.24 6.08
C VAL A 309 8.11 -8.81 5.77
N PRO A 310 7.24 -8.61 6.76
CA PRO A 310 5.94 -7.99 6.53
C PRO A 310 6.09 -6.60 5.87
N LEU A 311 5.29 -6.30 4.83
CA LEU A 311 5.41 -5.05 4.06
C LEU A 311 5.34 -3.82 4.97
N SER A 312 4.40 -3.82 5.92
CA SER A 312 4.21 -2.67 6.82
C SER A 312 5.39 -2.45 7.76
N GLU A 313 6.11 -3.50 8.14
CA GLU A 313 7.29 -3.38 8.98
C GLU A 313 8.48 -2.83 8.19
N ALA A 314 8.70 -3.37 6.99
CA ALA A 314 9.73 -2.89 6.08
C ALA A 314 9.53 -1.40 5.72
N LEU A 315 8.33 -1.00 5.32
CA LEU A 315 8.06 0.40 4.91
C LEU A 315 8.16 1.38 6.08
N ARG A 316 7.72 1.01 7.29
CA ARG A 316 7.93 1.86 8.48
C ARG A 316 9.41 2.07 8.78
N PHE A 317 10.23 1.02 8.68
CA PHE A 317 11.68 1.13 8.86
C PHE A 317 12.33 2.04 7.82
N LEU A 318 11.91 1.96 6.55
CA LEU A 318 12.43 2.83 5.50
C LEU A 318 12.02 4.29 5.71
N CYS A 319 10.74 4.56 5.99
CA CYS A 319 10.25 5.92 6.23
C CYS A 319 10.91 6.59 7.45
N ALA A 320 11.08 5.87 8.57
CA ALA A 320 11.71 6.43 9.76
C ALA A 320 13.18 6.84 9.51
N ASN A 321 13.90 6.03 8.74
CA ASN A 321 15.28 6.35 8.37
C ASN A 321 15.35 7.51 7.37
N ASP A 322 14.44 7.58 6.39
CA ASP A 322 14.45 8.68 5.42
C ASP A 322 14.21 10.03 6.11
N GLN A 323 13.30 10.08 7.10
CA GLN A 323 13.10 11.27 7.94
C GLN A 323 14.33 11.60 8.80
N ALA A 324 15.02 10.59 9.33
CA ALA A 324 16.25 10.81 10.09
C ALA A 324 17.39 11.34 9.20
N VAL A 325 17.52 10.84 7.97
CA VAL A 325 18.49 11.32 6.98
C VAL A 325 18.15 12.75 6.56
N GLU A 326 16.89 13.05 6.25
CA GLU A 326 16.45 14.40 5.86
C GLU A 326 16.69 15.42 7.00
N THR A 327 16.32 15.08 8.23
CA THR A 327 16.58 15.92 9.41
C THR A 327 18.08 16.15 9.60
N ALA A 328 18.90 15.10 9.49
CA ALA A 328 20.35 15.22 9.59
C ALA A 328 20.94 16.12 8.48
N THR A 329 20.44 16.02 7.24
CA THR A 329 20.90 16.90 6.15
C THR A 329 20.54 18.37 6.38
N VAL A 330 19.32 18.63 6.86
CA VAL A 330 18.88 19.99 7.21
C VAL A 330 19.72 20.58 8.35
N ASP A 331 20.04 19.78 9.36
CA ASP A 331 20.88 20.23 10.47
C ASP A 331 22.33 20.51 10.03
N VAL A 332 22.90 19.70 9.13
CA VAL A 332 24.23 19.94 8.54
C VAL A 332 24.26 21.26 7.76
N ASP A 333 23.23 21.56 6.96
CA ASP A 333 23.17 22.79 6.19
C ASP A 333 22.98 24.04 7.07
N ARG A 334 22.14 23.95 8.10
CA ARG A 334 21.98 25.04 9.08
C ARG A 334 23.24 25.25 9.91
N PHE A 335 23.95 24.17 10.25
CA PHE A 335 25.25 24.24 10.93
C PHE A 335 26.29 24.94 10.04
N ARG A 336 26.35 24.59 8.76
CA ARG A 336 27.21 25.26 7.77
C ARG A 336 26.92 26.75 7.66
N ALA A 337 25.64 27.14 7.56
CA ALA A 337 25.25 28.54 7.51
C ALA A 337 25.67 29.31 8.77
N THR A 338 25.53 28.67 9.94
CA THR A 338 25.94 29.25 11.22
C THR A 338 27.46 29.50 11.27
N LEU A 339 28.28 28.53 10.86
CA LEU A 339 29.74 28.70 10.82
C LEU A 339 30.19 29.77 9.81
N LEU A 340 29.52 29.88 8.66
CA LEU A 340 29.81 30.94 7.69
C LEU A 340 29.44 32.32 8.24
N ASN A 341 28.30 32.47 8.91
CA ASN A 341 27.93 33.72 9.55
C ASN A 341 28.94 34.12 10.65
N THR A 342 29.41 33.16 11.45
CA THR A 342 30.45 33.46 12.46
C THR A 342 31.78 33.88 11.86
N TYR A 343 32.12 33.35 10.67
CA TYR A 343 33.28 33.80 9.91
C TYR A 343 33.11 35.25 9.44
N ASP A 344 31.94 35.60 8.92
CA ASP A 344 31.66 36.96 8.43
C ASP A 344 31.68 37.97 9.58
N GLU A 345 31.13 37.63 10.75
CA GLU A 345 31.23 38.43 11.98
C GLU A 345 32.68 38.62 12.45
N ALA A 346 33.48 37.54 12.47
CA ALA A 346 34.90 37.62 12.82
C ALA A 346 35.69 38.48 11.81
N SER A 347 35.35 38.40 10.52
CA SER A 347 35.95 39.20 9.45
C SER A 347 35.64 40.69 9.60
N ALA A 348 34.42 41.03 10.02
CA ALA A 348 34.03 42.40 10.33
C ALA A 348 34.82 43.00 11.51
N LEU A 349 35.28 42.16 12.43
CA LEU A 349 36.14 42.52 13.57
C LEU A 349 37.64 42.52 13.23
N GLY A 350 38.00 42.33 11.95
CA GLY A 350 39.38 42.37 11.48
C GLY A 350 40.16 41.05 11.60
N TYR A 351 39.50 39.94 11.96
CA TYR A 351 40.09 38.60 11.96
C TYR A 351 39.57 37.76 10.78
N ARG A 352 40.45 37.43 9.83
CA ARG A 352 40.09 36.71 8.60
C ARG A 352 40.74 35.33 8.51
N PRO A 353 40.12 34.28 9.08
CA PRO A 353 40.66 32.92 8.98
C PRO A 353 40.31 32.27 7.64
N THR A 354 41.05 32.64 6.59
CA THR A 354 40.81 32.20 5.19
C THR A 354 40.79 30.68 5.02
N ASN A 355 41.67 29.96 5.73
CA ASN A 355 41.71 28.49 5.71
C ASN A 355 40.45 27.86 6.30
N PHE A 356 39.89 28.44 7.36
CA PHE A 356 38.69 27.94 8.02
C PHE A 356 37.46 28.06 7.11
N ARG A 357 37.30 29.19 6.41
CA ARG A 357 36.21 29.40 5.45
C ARG A 357 36.23 28.34 4.33
N THR A 358 37.41 28.07 3.78
CA THR A 358 37.56 27.04 2.73
C THR A 358 37.21 25.65 3.24
N MET A 359 37.57 25.33 4.49
CA MET A 359 37.21 24.05 5.11
C MET A 359 35.69 23.92 5.29
N VAL A 360 35.02 24.95 5.82
CA VAL A 360 33.56 24.96 6.05
C VAL A 360 32.77 24.91 4.73
N LEU A 361 33.28 25.53 3.67
CA LEU A 361 32.65 25.45 2.34
C LEU A 361 32.74 24.06 1.71
N ARG A 362 33.69 23.22 2.13
CA ARG A 362 33.82 21.84 1.65
C ARG A 362 32.96 20.90 2.48
N ASP A 363 33.10 20.96 3.80
CA ASP A 363 32.32 20.16 4.76
C ASP A 363 32.39 20.84 6.14
N ALA A 364 31.26 21.39 6.59
CA ALA A 364 31.17 22.14 7.83
C ALA A 364 31.38 21.27 9.08
N VAL A 365 30.84 20.05 9.09
CA VAL A 365 30.88 19.15 10.24
C VAL A 365 32.27 18.53 10.37
N ASP A 366 32.86 18.07 9.26
CA ASP A 366 34.22 17.56 9.25
C ASP A 366 35.24 18.66 9.61
N ALA A 367 35.06 19.89 9.13
CA ALA A 367 35.89 21.02 9.53
C ALA A 367 35.85 21.27 11.05
N ALA A 368 34.66 21.25 11.65
CA ALA A 368 34.49 21.42 13.08
C ALA A 368 35.09 20.25 13.89
N ARG A 369 34.82 19.00 13.47
CA ARG A 369 35.36 17.79 14.11
C ARG A 369 36.89 17.78 14.11
N ARG A 370 37.52 18.09 12.97
CA ARG A 370 39.00 18.18 12.88
C ARG A 370 39.61 19.18 13.84
N LEU A 371 38.93 20.30 14.09
CA LEU A 371 39.40 21.30 15.05
C LEU A 371 39.28 20.79 16.49
N LEU A 372 38.21 20.08 16.82
CA LEU A 372 38.01 19.47 18.14
C LEU A 372 38.96 18.29 18.39
N ASP A 373 39.22 17.47 17.36
CA ASP A 373 40.10 16.30 17.43
C ASP A 373 41.60 16.67 17.40
N ALA A 374 41.93 17.92 17.06
CA ALA A 374 43.31 18.38 17.03
C ALA A 374 43.98 18.26 18.42
N PRO A 375 45.19 17.68 18.52
CA PRO A 375 45.88 17.46 19.79
C PRO A 375 46.35 18.76 20.47
N ARG A 376 46.44 19.86 19.72
CA ARG A 376 46.75 21.20 20.24
C ARG A 376 45.62 22.15 19.92
N GLN A 377 45.40 23.11 20.82
CA GLN A 377 44.38 24.15 20.65
C GLN A 377 44.64 24.94 19.35
N PRO A 378 43.64 25.07 18.47
CA PRO A 378 43.80 25.83 17.24
C PRO A 378 44.13 27.30 17.55
N PRO A 379 45.06 27.95 16.82
CA PRO A 379 45.42 29.35 17.02
C PRO A 379 44.21 30.32 16.93
N GLY A 380 43.19 29.94 16.17
CA GLY A 380 41.98 30.75 15.99
C GLY A 380 41.14 30.92 17.25
N LEU A 381 41.14 29.94 18.17
CA LEU A 381 40.43 30.08 19.44
C LEU A 381 41.08 31.13 20.34
N GLY A 382 42.42 31.17 20.39
CA GLY A 382 43.16 32.20 21.13
C GLY A 382 42.91 33.60 20.57
N ARG A 383 42.84 33.74 19.24
CA ARG A 383 42.57 35.04 18.60
C ARG A 383 41.14 35.53 18.86
N LEU A 384 40.15 34.65 18.89
CA LEU A 384 38.78 34.99 19.27
C LEU A 384 38.64 35.34 20.77
N ALA A 385 39.47 34.74 21.62
CA ALA A 385 39.57 35.09 23.04
C ALA A 385 40.11 36.52 23.23
N GLU A 386 41.16 36.90 22.50
CA GLU A 386 41.72 38.27 22.51
C GLU A 386 40.71 39.34 22.05
N LEU A 387 39.78 38.96 21.16
CA LEU A 387 38.70 39.82 20.67
C LEU A 387 37.45 39.80 21.57
N GLY A 388 37.47 39.02 22.66
CA GLY A 388 36.33 38.88 23.58
C GLY A 388 35.10 38.19 22.96
N ARG A 389 35.27 37.49 21.83
CA ARG A 389 34.18 36.86 21.05
C ARG A 389 34.32 35.34 20.99
N LEU A 390 34.41 34.70 22.14
CA LEU A 390 34.44 33.23 22.25
C LEU A 390 33.14 32.57 21.78
N ASP A 391 32.04 33.33 21.73
CA ASP A 391 30.75 32.92 21.15
C ASP A 391 30.83 32.61 19.65
N LEU A 392 31.85 33.09 18.94
CA LEU A 392 32.09 32.79 17.53
C LEU A 392 32.97 31.56 17.31
N SER A 393 33.43 30.91 18.38
CA SER A 393 34.29 29.74 18.27
C SER A 393 33.51 28.47 17.91
N VAL A 394 34.17 27.56 17.19
CA VAL A 394 33.63 26.22 16.92
C VAL A 394 33.34 25.48 18.23
N GLU A 395 34.18 25.67 19.25
CA GLU A 395 33.99 25.11 20.58
C GLU A 395 32.68 25.58 21.24
N ASP A 396 32.32 26.87 21.15
CA ASP A 396 31.07 27.37 21.76
C ASP A 396 29.85 26.92 20.97
N ILE A 397 29.93 26.99 19.64
CA ILE A 397 28.84 26.60 18.74
C ILE A 397 28.54 25.10 18.89
N SER A 398 29.56 24.25 18.97
CA SER A 398 29.37 22.79 19.11
C SER A 398 28.70 22.39 20.42
N LEU A 399 28.77 23.21 21.47
CA LEU A 399 28.14 22.96 22.76
C LEU A 399 26.66 23.37 22.80
N ARG A 400 26.18 24.16 21.84
CA ARG A 400 24.79 24.64 21.86
C ARG A 400 23.83 23.48 21.62
N PRO A 401 22.68 23.43 22.33
CA PRO A 401 21.76 22.29 22.27
C PRO A 401 21.36 21.87 20.85
N GLU A 402 21.30 22.82 19.92
CA GLU A 402 20.90 22.60 18.53
C GLU A 402 21.93 21.79 17.72
N TRP A 403 23.21 21.76 18.14
CA TRP A 403 24.31 21.17 17.35
C TRP A 403 24.98 19.98 18.02
N ARG A 404 24.67 19.68 19.29
CA ARG A 404 25.32 18.61 20.05
C ARG A 404 25.22 17.24 19.39
N SER A 405 24.13 16.95 18.68
CA SER A 405 23.90 15.68 17.96
C SER A 405 24.89 15.42 16.81
N LEU A 406 25.57 16.47 16.32
CA LEU A 406 26.57 16.37 15.24
C LEU A 406 27.96 15.95 15.74
N PHE A 407 28.16 15.87 17.06
CA PHE A 407 29.47 15.62 17.69
C PHE A 407 29.42 14.46 18.67
N THR A 408 30.58 13.82 18.89
CA THR A 408 30.73 12.78 19.91
C THR A 408 30.89 13.41 21.30
N ASP A 409 30.53 12.66 22.36
CA ASP A 409 30.71 13.13 23.74
C ASP A 409 32.15 13.57 24.04
N ARG A 410 33.14 12.83 23.53
CA ARG A 410 34.57 13.18 23.63
C ARG A 410 34.90 14.54 22.99
N GLN A 411 34.27 14.86 21.85
CA GLN A 411 34.47 16.13 21.16
C GLN A 411 33.81 17.28 21.93
N LEU A 412 32.62 17.06 22.48
CA LEU A 412 31.92 18.01 23.33
C LEU A 412 32.67 18.30 24.64
N GLU A 413 33.21 17.25 25.30
CA GLU A 413 34.08 17.39 26.47
C GLU A 413 35.35 18.20 26.15
N THR A 414 35.92 17.97 24.96
CA THR A 414 37.09 18.72 24.50
C THR A 414 36.76 20.19 24.26
N ALA A 415 35.62 20.49 23.67
CA ALA A 415 35.12 21.85 23.48
C ALA A 415 34.88 22.57 24.82
N ALA A 416 34.18 21.92 25.76
CA ALA A 416 33.91 22.47 27.09
C ALA A 416 35.20 22.76 27.86
N ARG A 417 36.15 21.82 27.86
CA ARG A 417 37.47 21.97 28.50
C ARG A 417 38.25 23.16 27.93
N ARG A 418 38.25 23.34 26.60
CA ARG A 418 38.98 24.46 25.94
C ARG A 418 38.37 25.82 26.25
N LEU A 419 37.08 25.88 26.55
CA LEU A 419 36.39 27.11 26.98
C LEU A 419 36.41 27.34 28.50
N GLY A 420 37.04 26.43 29.27
CA GLY A 420 37.03 26.52 30.74
C GLY A 420 35.65 26.31 31.36
N ARG A 421 34.70 25.69 30.63
CA ARG A 421 33.37 25.35 31.13
C ARG A 421 33.42 23.95 31.75
N ARG A 422 32.66 23.71 32.82
CA ARG A 422 32.39 22.33 33.26
C ARG A 422 31.54 21.63 32.16
N PRO A 423 31.84 20.36 31.85
CA PRO A 423 31.18 19.64 30.75
C PRO A 423 29.66 19.56 30.88
#